data_AF-A0A450UGR4-F1
#
_entry.id   AF-A0A450UGR4-F1
#
_cell.length_a   1.000
_cell.length_b   1.000
_cell.length_c   1.000
_cell.angle_alpha   90.00
_cell.angle_beta   90.00
_cell.angle_gamma   90.00
#
_symmetry.space_group_name_H-M   'P 1'
#
loop_
_entity.id
_entity.type
_entity.pdbx_description
1 polymer ?
#
loop_
_entity_poly.entity_id
_entity_poly.type
_entity_poly.pdbx_seq_one_letter_code
_entity_poly.pdbx_strand_id
1 'polypeptide(L)'
;MTASNISAVLTPRLKEHVERVVGSMGLYENPGEYIRDLIRRDLNSPTYHVYREILEGFKDIKKKRYIKSTGDWEKDKALFEKREHENWS
;
A
#
# COMPACT_ATOMS: atom_id res chain seq x y z
N MET A 1 14.94 -3.27 -14.81
CA MET A 1 13.51 -3.11 -14.46
C MET A 1 12.76 -2.84 -15.75
N THR A 2 11.70 -3.60 -16.05
CA THR A 2 10.84 -3.34 -17.21
C THR A 2 9.73 -2.38 -16.80
N ALA A 3 9.66 -1.21 -17.44
CA ALA A 3 8.54 -0.31 -17.27
C ALA A 3 7.28 -0.90 -17.93
N SER A 4 6.14 -0.78 -17.28
CA SER A 4 4.83 -1.16 -17.80
C SER A 4 3.93 0.07 -17.96
N ASN A 5 3.00 0.01 -18.92
CA ASN A 5 2.08 1.10 -19.21
C ASN A 5 0.70 0.82 -18.60
N ILE A 6 0.02 1.89 -18.17
CA ILE A 6 -1.37 1.86 -17.71
C ILE A 6 -2.18 2.78 -18.62
N SER A 7 -3.33 2.31 -19.09
CA SER A 7 -4.34 3.13 -19.77
C SER A 7 -5.67 3.04 -19.01
N ALA A 8 -6.37 4.17 -18.91
CA ALA A 8 -7.65 4.25 -18.22
C ALA A 8 -8.61 5.15 -18.99
N VAL A 9 -9.86 4.72 -19.12
CA VAL A 9 -10.93 5.53 -19.69
C VAL A 9 -11.53 6.37 -18.58
N LEU A 10 -11.56 7.69 -18.76
CA LEU A 10 -12.09 8.63 -17.77
C LEU A 10 -13.49 9.09 -18.16
N THR A 11 -14.37 9.21 -17.17
CA THR A 11 -15.62 9.94 -17.34
C THR A 11 -15.33 11.43 -17.57
N PRO A 12 -16.25 12.20 -18.19
CA PRO A 12 -16.03 13.63 -18.46
C PRO A 12 -15.59 14.42 -17.23
N ARG A 13 -16.25 14.21 -16.08
CA ARG A 13 -15.92 14.87 -14.81
C ARG A 13 -14.49 14.55 -14.33
N LEU A 14 -14.04 13.31 -14.49
CA LEU A 14 -12.67 12.93 -14.10
C LEU A 14 -11.64 13.54 -15.05
N LYS A 15 -11.93 13.56 -16.35
CA LYS A 15 -11.09 14.21 -17.35
C LYS A 15 -10.93 15.71 -17.04
N GLU A 16 -12.01 16.44 -16.83
CA GLU A 16 -11.98 17.87 -16.47
C GLU A 16 -11.19 18.15 -15.19
N HIS A 17 -11.26 17.24 -14.21
CA HIS A 17 -10.46 17.37 -13.00
C HIS A 17 -8.96 17.19 -13.30
N VAL A 18 -8.59 16.17 -14.06
CA VAL A 18 -7.19 15.93 -14.47
C VAL A 18 -6.65 17.13 -15.26
N GLU A 19 -7.43 17.67 -16.20
CA GLU A 19 -7.04 18.84 -17.00
C GLU A 19 -6.82 20.10 -16.15
N ARG A 20 -7.49 20.25 -15.00
CA ARG A 20 -7.27 21.38 -14.08
C ARG A 20 -6.00 21.25 -13.25
N VAL A 21 -5.59 20.03 -12.91
CA VAL A 21 -4.43 19.79 -12.04
C VAL A 21 -3.14 19.57 -12.83
N VAL A 22 -3.24 19.44 -14.16
CA VAL A 22 -2.13 19.20 -15.09
C VAL A 22 -1.93 20.41 -16.02
N GLY A 23 -0.68 20.76 -16.34
CA GLY A 23 -0.33 21.77 -17.35
C GLY A 23 0.34 23.01 -16.76
N SER A 24 0.43 24.10 -17.53
CA SER A 24 1.23 25.29 -17.19
C SER A 24 0.82 26.00 -15.89
N MET A 25 -0.44 25.86 -15.49
CA MET A 25 -1.00 26.39 -14.24
C MET A 25 -1.36 25.27 -13.25
N GLY A 26 -1.08 24.01 -13.60
CA GLY A 26 -1.37 22.83 -12.82
C GLY A 26 -0.22 22.46 -11.88
N LEU A 27 -0.51 21.58 -10.91
CA LEU A 27 0.51 21.05 -9.99
C LEU A 27 1.44 20.03 -10.67
N TYR A 28 0.96 19.39 -11.72
CA TYR A 28 1.68 18.33 -12.43
C TYR A 28 1.91 18.71 -13.89
N GLU A 29 3.03 18.25 -14.47
CA GLU A 29 3.37 18.58 -15.85
C GLU A 29 2.48 17.82 -16.84
N ASN A 30 2.18 16.55 -16.53
CA ASN A 30 1.38 15.67 -17.37
C ASN A 30 0.51 14.69 -16.54
N PRO A 31 -0.50 14.04 -17.15
CA PRO A 31 -1.38 13.12 -16.44
C PRO A 31 -0.64 11.90 -15.86
N GLY A 32 0.44 11.46 -16.49
CA GLY A 32 1.24 10.33 -16.02
C GLY A 32 1.98 10.63 -14.71
N GLU A 33 2.41 11.87 -14.51
CA GLU A 33 2.95 12.33 -13.22
C GLU A 33 1.90 12.34 -12.14
N TYR A 34 0.74 12.91 -12.43
CA TYR A 34 -0.38 12.94 -11.50
C TYR A 34 -0.76 11.52 -11.05
N ILE A 35 -0.94 10.60 -11.99
CA ILE A 35 -1.28 9.20 -11.69
C ILE A 35 -0.18 8.52 -10.86
N ARG A 36 1.10 8.70 -11.22
CA ARG A 36 2.19 8.11 -10.43
C ARG A 36 2.22 8.64 -9.00
N ASP A 37 1.96 9.92 -8.80
CA ASP A 37 1.89 10.50 -7.46
C ASP A 37 0.70 9.98 -6.67
N LEU A 38 -0.49 9.88 -7.28
CA LEU A 38 -1.65 9.25 -6.65
C LEU A 38 -1.38 7.80 -6.24
N ILE A 39 -0.75 7.00 -7.11
CA ILE A 39 -0.38 5.61 -6.80
C ILE A 39 0.59 5.58 -5.62
N ARG A 40 1.58 6.47 -5.55
CA ARG A 40 2.49 6.53 -4.40
C ARG A 40 1.75 6.90 -3.12
N ARG A 41 0.81 7.85 -3.17
CA ARG A 41 0.01 8.23 -1.99
C ARG A 41 -0.88 7.08 -1.53
N ASP A 42 -1.48 6.35 -2.46
CA ASP A 42 -2.28 5.16 -2.17
C ASP A 42 -1.43 4.05 -1.53
N LEU A 43 -0.27 3.75 -2.12
CA LEU A 43 0.67 2.76 -1.58
C LEU A 43 1.17 3.09 -0.16
N ASN A 44 1.37 4.37 0.14
CA ASN A 44 1.82 4.84 1.45
C ASN A 44 0.65 5.23 2.37
N SER A 45 -0.60 4.97 1.97
CA SER A 45 -1.76 5.28 2.78
C SER A 45 -1.78 4.35 4.01
N PRO A 46 -1.95 4.88 5.24
CA PRO A 46 -2.12 4.04 6.43
C PRO A 46 -3.22 3.00 6.26
N THR A 47 -4.30 3.35 5.55
CA THR A 47 -5.41 2.43 5.26
C THR A 47 -4.99 1.27 4.36
N TYR A 48 -4.15 1.52 3.36
CA TYR A 48 -3.64 0.47 2.47
C TYR A 48 -2.80 -0.54 3.27
N HIS A 49 -1.92 -0.05 4.14
CA HIS A 49 -1.12 -0.90 5.02
C HIS A 49 -2.00 -1.71 5.97
N VAL A 50 -2.95 -1.08 6.68
CA VAL A 50 -3.87 -1.80 7.58
C VAL A 50 -4.63 -2.90 6.85
N TYR A 51 -5.19 -2.61 5.68
CA TYR A 51 -5.91 -3.61 4.88
C TYR A 51 -5.00 -4.77 4.47
N ARG A 52 -3.76 -4.48 4.03
CA ARG A 52 -2.76 -5.50 3.68
C ARG A 52 -2.40 -6.37 4.89
N GLU A 53 -2.09 -5.77 6.04
CA GLU A 53 -1.73 -6.48 7.27
C GLU A 53 -2.86 -7.39 7.77
N ILE A 54 -4.12 -6.92 7.68
CA ILE A 54 -5.29 -7.76 8.01
C ILE A 54 -5.36 -9.00 7.11
N LEU A 55 -5.20 -8.82 5.80
CA LEU A 55 -5.25 -9.93 4.85
C LEU A 55 -4.10 -10.93 5.06
N GLU A 56 -2.88 -10.45 5.33
CA GLU A 56 -1.76 -11.32 5.67
C GLU A 56 -2.01 -12.06 7.00
N GLY A 57 -2.53 -11.37 8.03
CA GLY A 57 -2.93 -11.98 9.29
C GLY A 57 -3.93 -13.13 9.13
N PHE A 58 -4.91 -13.01 8.22
CA PHE A 58 -5.82 -14.12 7.91
C PHE A 58 -5.12 -15.32 7.24
N LYS A 59 -4.16 -15.08 6.35
CA LYS A 59 -3.35 -16.15 5.74
C LYS A 59 -2.49 -16.82 6.80
N ASP A 60 -1.97 -16.05 7.74
CA ASP A 60 -1.16 -16.53 8.84
C ASP A 60 -1.96 -17.42 9.80
N ILE A 61 -3.17 -17.01 10.17
CA ILE A 61 -4.09 -17.85 10.96
C ILE A 61 -4.30 -19.21 10.27
N LYS A 62 -4.56 -19.21 8.95
CA LYS A 62 -4.73 -20.45 8.18
C LYS A 62 -3.49 -21.34 8.21
N LYS A 63 -2.29 -20.75 8.18
CA LYS A 63 -1.00 -21.45 8.25
C LYS A 63 -0.56 -21.75 9.69
N LYS A 64 -1.38 -21.46 10.71
CA LYS A 64 -1.03 -21.54 12.15
C LYS A 64 0.19 -20.67 12.53
N ARG A 65 0.37 -19.59 11.78
CA ARG A 65 1.45 -18.61 11.92
C ARG A 65 1.06 -17.49 12.87
N TYR A 66 0.85 -17.78 14.15
CA TYR A 66 0.56 -16.77 15.17
C TYR A 66 1.22 -17.09 16.51
N ILE A 67 1.30 -16.09 17.38
CA ILE A 67 1.78 -16.25 18.76
C ILE A 67 0.61 -16.09 19.72
N LYS A 68 0.63 -16.87 20.79
CA LYS A 68 -0.23 -16.60 21.94
C LYS A 68 0.49 -15.53 22.76
N SER A 69 -0.11 -14.35 22.85
CA SER A 69 0.42 -13.26 23.67
C SER A 69 0.60 -13.72 25.12
N THR A 70 1.72 -13.32 25.72
CA THR A 70 2.03 -13.54 27.13
C THR A 70 1.46 -12.44 28.02
N GLY A 71 0.96 -11.35 27.44
CA GLY A 71 0.47 -10.15 28.13
C GLY A 71 1.59 -9.16 28.51
N ASP A 72 2.85 -9.50 28.23
CA ASP A 72 4.03 -8.69 28.46
C ASP A 72 4.59 -8.24 27.11
N TRP A 73 4.53 -6.93 26.84
CA TRP A 73 4.92 -6.35 25.56
C TRP A 73 6.38 -6.64 25.18
N GLU A 74 7.32 -6.58 26.13
CA GLU A 74 8.73 -6.79 25.83
C GLU A 74 9.00 -8.24 25.43
N LYS A 75 8.34 -9.19 26.12
CA LYS A 75 8.43 -10.61 25.78
C LYS A 75 7.77 -10.94 24.46
N ASP A 76 6.60 -10.38 24.20
CA ASP A 76 5.85 -10.63 22.97
C ASP A 76 6.56 -10.02 21.76
N LYS A 77 7.18 -8.84 21.90
CA LYS A 77 8.00 -8.22 20.85
C LYS A 77 9.23 -9.06 20.52
N ALA A 78 9.96 -9.55 21.52
CA ALA A 78 11.11 -10.42 21.30
C ALA A 78 10.73 -11.74 20.63
N LEU A 79 9.57 -12.31 21.00
CA LEU A 79 9.03 -13.52 20.37
C LEU A 79 8.64 -13.27 18.90
N PHE A 80 8.10 -12.09 18.60
CA PHE A 80 7.76 -11.66 17.24
C PHE A 80 9.01 -11.46 16.37
N GLU A 81 9.98 -10.67 16.85
CA GLU A 81 11.25 -10.41 16.13
C GLU A 81 12.04 -11.69 15.83
N LYS A 82 12.09 -12.61 16.80
CA LYS A 82 12.76 -13.90 16.60
C LYS A 82 12.10 -14.74 15.49
N ARG A 83 10.78 -14.67 15.34
CA ARG A 83 10.03 -15.43 14.33
C ARG A 83 10.04 -14.81 12.94
N GLU A 84 10.10 -13.48 12.83
CA GLU A 84 10.36 -12.78 11.56
C GLU A 84 11.68 -13.27 10.93
N HIS A 85 12.70 -13.49 11.76
CA HIS A 85 13.99 -14.07 11.33
C HIS A 85 13.91 -15.56 10.92
N GLU A 86 12.87 -16.30 11.32
CA GLU A 86 12.62 -17.70 10.91
C GLU A 86 11.86 -17.80 9.57
N ASN A 87 11.77 -16.69 8.84
CA ASN A 87 11.43 -16.56 7.42
C ASN A 87 10.08 -17.18 7.03
N TRP A 88 9.02 -16.69 7.67
CA TRP A 88 7.65 -17.01 7.32
C TRP A 88 7.19 -16.30 6.04
N SER A 89 7.79 -16.64 4.89
CA SER A 89 7.30 -16.25 3.56
C SER A 89 6.28 -17.27 3.04
#